data_AF-A0A8H2WH11-F1
#
_entry.id   AF-A0A8H2WH11-F1
#
_cell.length_a   1.000
_cell.length_b   1.000
_cell.length_c   1.000
_cell.angle_alpha   90.00
_cell.angle_beta   90.00
_cell.angle_gamma   90.00
#
_symmetry.space_group_name_H-M   'P 1'
#
loop_
_entity.id
_entity.type
_entity.pdbx_description
1 polymer ?
#
loop_
_entity_poly.entity_id
_entity_poly.type
_entity_poly.pdbx_seq_one_letter_code
_entity_poly.pdbx_strand_id
1 'polypeptide(L)'
;LVALLTTSSFVAAARLRDGQYKISYSPAPCGIETKHYLGLSAPTANATFNPIPESQAQIWTVTTSSTDSTWRELQSASYPGISLGYPTAKREIRVRGIDDNSDDFYYFNMADTGKEGYYYMYPYTSRDFVVNGDTRIDPGNRFAYFRGNSTQFPLPMLPLLFTPALALPILPSS
;
A
#
# COMPACT_ATOMS: atom_id res chain seq x y z
N LEU A 1 29.15 1.70 -40.90
CA LEU A 1 27.73 2.05 -40.66
C LEU A 1 27.28 1.32 -39.39
N VAL A 2 26.86 2.10 -38.40
CA VAL A 2 26.13 1.85 -37.14
C VAL A 2 25.69 0.41 -36.77
N ALA A 3 25.95 0.03 -35.50
CA ALA A 3 24.93 -0.53 -34.60
C ALA A 3 25.34 -0.26 -33.13
N LEU A 4 24.81 0.82 -32.56
CA LEU A 4 24.84 1.09 -31.12
C LEU A 4 24.11 -0.06 -30.40
N LEU A 5 24.80 -0.73 -29.47
CA LEU A 5 24.18 -1.57 -28.46
C LEU A 5 23.40 -0.65 -27.52
N THR A 6 22.13 -0.39 -27.82
CA THR A 6 21.19 0.09 -26.81
C THR A 6 20.98 -1.05 -25.84
N THR A 7 21.78 -1.12 -24.78
CA THR A 7 21.44 -1.89 -23.59
C THR A 7 20.12 -1.33 -23.09
N SER A 8 19.03 -2.00 -23.45
CA SER A 8 17.72 -1.72 -22.90
C SER A 8 17.86 -1.76 -21.39
N SER A 9 17.82 -0.59 -20.76
CA SER A 9 17.60 -0.46 -19.34
C SER A 9 16.19 -0.98 -19.07
N PHE A 10 16.03 -2.30 -19.09
CA PHE A 10 14.99 -2.97 -18.34
C PHE A 10 15.35 -2.72 -16.89
N VAL A 11 15.03 -1.51 -16.41
CA VAL A 11 14.82 -1.27 -15.00
C VAL A 11 13.67 -2.21 -14.67
N ALA A 12 14.01 -3.43 -14.26
CA ALA A 12 13.06 -4.34 -13.68
C ALA A 12 12.40 -3.54 -12.56
N ALA A 13 11.14 -3.14 -12.75
CA ALA A 13 10.33 -2.57 -11.68
C ALA A 13 10.59 -3.44 -10.45
N ALA A 14 11.12 -2.83 -9.39
CA ALA A 14 11.47 -3.50 -8.17
C ALA A 14 10.16 -4.04 -7.61
N ARG A 15 9.86 -5.31 -7.90
CA ARG A 15 8.66 -5.96 -7.39
C ARG A 15 8.76 -5.93 -5.87
N LEU A 16 7.72 -5.45 -5.20
CA LEU A 16 7.63 -5.49 -3.75
C LEU A 16 7.85 -6.94 -3.31
N ARG A 17 8.96 -7.18 -2.60
CA ARG A 17 9.32 -8.51 -2.11
C ARG A 17 8.36 -8.93 -1.01
N ASP A 18 8.25 -10.24 -0.82
CA ASP A 18 7.54 -10.77 0.34
C ASP A 18 8.31 -10.43 1.61
N GLY A 19 7.57 -10.11 2.68
CA GLY A 19 8.19 -9.70 3.93
C GLY A 19 7.27 -8.90 4.84
N GLN A 20 7.84 -8.33 5.89
CA GLN A 20 7.12 -7.54 6.88
C GLN A 20 7.40 -6.06 6.67
N TYR A 21 6.35 -5.25 6.63
CA TYR A 21 6.42 -3.84 6.28
C TYR A 21 5.59 -2.96 7.22
N LYS A 22 6.06 -1.74 7.45
CA LYS A 22 5.24 -0.62 7.90
C LYS A 22 4.80 0.15 6.66
N ILE A 23 3.51 0.38 6.53
CA ILE A 23 2.93 0.99 5.33
C ILE A 23 2.47 2.40 5.69
N SER A 24 2.89 3.38 4.91
CA SER A 24 2.56 4.78 5.17
C SER A 24 2.30 5.57 3.89
N TYR A 25 1.73 6.76 4.03
CA TYR A 25 1.81 7.79 3.01
C TYR A 25 2.02 9.15 3.69
N SER A 26 2.56 10.11 2.94
CA SER A 26 2.78 11.48 3.43
C SER A 26 1.90 12.44 2.66
N PRO A 27 0.67 12.74 3.14
CA PRO A 27 -0.17 13.75 2.53
C PRO A 27 0.48 15.13 2.66
N ALA A 28 0.72 15.82 1.54
CA ALA A 28 0.71 17.28 1.58
C ALA A 28 -0.67 17.72 2.11
N PRO A 29 -0.87 18.77 2.95
CA PRO A 29 0.05 19.75 3.50
C PRO A 29 0.35 19.48 4.98
N CYS A 30 0.35 18.23 5.44
CA CYS A 30 0.42 17.86 6.88
C CYS A 30 1.80 18.10 7.54
N GLY A 31 2.62 19.00 7.00
CA GLY A 31 4.01 19.23 7.36
C GLY A 31 4.97 18.38 6.51
N ILE A 32 6.16 18.92 6.24
CA ILE A 32 7.26 18.17 5.66
C ILE A 32 7.56 17.04 6.68
N GLU A 33 7.59 15.79 6.21
CA GLU A 33 7.90 14.56 7.00
C GLU A 33 6.77 13.86 7.79
N THR A 34 5.57 14.42 7.95
CA THR A 34 4.51 13.68 8.65
C THR A 34 4.05 12.48 7.82
N LYS A 35 4.37 11.27 8.30
CA LYS A 35 3.89 10.00 7.75
C LYS A 35 2.62 9.58 8.47
N HIS A 36 1.63 9.16 7.69
CA HIS A 36 0.43 8.53 8.20
C HIS A 36 0.53 7.02 7.96
N TYR A 37 0.48 6.24 9.03
CA TYR A 37 0.67 4.79 8.99
C TYR A 37 -0.66 4.04 8.92
N LEU A 38 -0.71 3.03 8.06
CA LEU A 38 -1.86 2.13 7.90
C LEU A 38 -2.03 1.29 9.16
N GLY A 39 -3.24 1.25 9.70
CA GLY A 39 -3.57 0.42 10.84
C GLY A 39 -5.04 0.06 10.95
N LEU A 40 -5.31 -0.93 11.80
CA LEU A 40 -6.64 -1.34 12.23
C LEU A 40 -6.80 -1.05 13.73
N SER A 41 -7.95 -0.52 14.13
CA SER A 41 -8.29 -0.36 15.56
C SER A 41 -8.90 -1.62 16.18
N ALA A 42 -9.45 -2.50 15.35
CA ALA A 42 -9.97 -3.81 15.71
C ALA A 42 -9.93 -4.75 14.47
N PRO A 43 -10.00 -6.09 14.65
CA PRO A 43 -9.83 -7.07 13.57
C PRO A 43 -10.61 -6.78 12.29
N THR A 44 -11.91 -6.45 12.37
CA THR A 44 -12.78 -6.26 11.19
C THR A 44 -13.15 -4.78 10.96
N ALA A 45 -12.44 -3.86 11.62
CA ALA A 45 -12.68 -2.43 11.50
C ALA A 45 -12.24 -1.88 10.13
N ASN A 46 -12.79 -0.73 9.76
CA ASN A 46 -12.24 0.05 8.65
C ASN A 46 -10.80 0.46 8.98
N ALA A 47 -9.89 0.27 8.03
CA ALA A 47 -8.52 0.68 8.21
C ALA A 47 -8.40 2.20 8.13
N THR A 48 -7.42 2.74 8.84
CA THR A 48 -7.12 4.16 8.84
C THR A 48 -5.65 4.40 8.57
N PHE A 49 -5.32 5.63 8.23
CA PHE A 49 -3.97 6.13 8.14
C PHE A 49 -3.75 7.24 9.17
N ASN A 50 -3.08 6.90 10.27
CA ASN A 50 -2.96 7.79 11.43
C ASN A 50 -1.57 8.45 11.50
N PRO A 51 -1.46 9.73 11.89
CA PRO A 51 -0.20 10.45 12.04
C PRO A 51 0.47 10.09 13.38
N ILE A 52 1.00 8.88 13.45
CA ILE A 52 1.66 8.34 14.65
C ILE A 52 3.18 8.18 14.44
N PRO A 53 3.99 8.13 15.50
CA PRO A 53 5.40 7.78 15.40
C PRO A 53 5.62 6.42 14.73
N GLU A 54 6.69 6.28 13.95
CA GLU A 54 7.03 5.02 13.27
C GLU A 54 7.22 3.82 14.23
N SER A 55 7.64 4.10 15.46
CA SER A 55 7.76 3.07 16.51
C SER A 55 6.43 2.48 16.95
N GLN A 56 5.31 3.16 16.67
CA GLN A 56 3.95 2.71 16.98
C GLN A 56 3.22 2.18 15.74
N ALA A 57 3.84 2.24 14.55
CA ALA A 57 3.24 1.77 13.32
C ALA A 57 3.03 0.25 13.35
N GLN A 58 1.84 -0.19 12.93
CA GLN A 58 1.53 -1.61 12.79
C GLN A 58 2.36 -2.24 11.66
N ILE A 59 2.68 -3.52 11.85
CA ILE A 59 3.43 -4.33 10.89
C ILE A 59 2.44 -5.16 10.07
N TRP A 60 2.68 -5.19 8.77
CA TRP A 60 1.91 -5.93 7.78
C TRP A 60 2.80 -6.96 7.10
N THR A 61 2.41 -8.22 7.14
CA THR A 61 3.04 -9.27 6.35
C THR A 61 2.50 -9.20 4.93
N VAL A 62 3.38 -8.94 3.97
CA VAL A 62 3.07 -8.84 2.55
C VAL A 62 3.51 -10.12 1.88
N THR A 63 2.58 -10.78 1.19
CA THR A 63 2.83 -12.02 0.45
C THR A 63 2.41 -11.88 -1.00
N THR A 64 3.20 -12.44 -1.90
CA THR A 64 2.88 -12.50 -3.33
C THR A 64 1.87 -13.60 -3.58
N SER A 65 0.81 -13.29 -4.34
CA SER A 65 -0.15 -14.30 -4.77
C SER A 65 0.55 -15.39 -5.58
N SER A 66 0.20 -16.65 -5.32
CA SER A 66 0.71 -17.80 -6.08
C SER A 66 0.23 -17.81 -7.53
N THR A 67 -0.86 -17.09 -7.85
CA THR A 67 -1.46 -17.07 -9.19
C THR A 67 -1.05 -15.87 -10.02
N ASP A 68 -0.69 -14.74 -9.40
CA ASP A 68 -0.25 -13.53 -10.10
C ASP A 68 0.85 -12.80 -9.32
N SER A 69 2.03 -12.69 -9.94
CA SER A 69 3.21 -12.06 -9.33
C SER A 69 3.08 -10.55 -9.07
N THR A 70 2.02 -9.90 -9.54
CA THR A 70 1.70 -8.48 -9.31
C THR A 70 0.71 -8.27 -8.16
N TRP A 71 0.07 -9.34 -7.69
CA TRP A 71 -0.91 -9.26 -6.61
C TRP A 71 -0.24 -9.51 -5.27
N ARG A 72 -0.69 -8.76 -4.26
CA ARG A 72 -0.23 -8.88 -2.87
C ARG A 72 -1.41 -9.04 -1.95
N GLU A 73 -1.24 -9.92 -0.97
CA GLU A 73 -2.06 -9.98 0.24
C GLU A 73 -1.30 -9.29 1.37
N LEU A 74 -2.03 -8.59 2.24
CA LEU A 74 -1.48 -7.86 3.37
C LEU A 74 -2.15 -8.38 4.66
N GLN A 75 -1.43 -9.17 5.43
CA GLN A 75 -1.91 -9.72 6.71
C GLN A 75 -1.45 -8.87 7.89
N SER A 76 -2.33 -8.62 8.85
CA SER A 76 -1.99 -7.87 10.05
C SER A 76 -1.15 -8.72 11.01
N ALA A 77 0.02 -8.21 11.43
CA ALA A 77 0.79 -8.86 12.49
C ALA A 77 0.15 -8.65 13.88
N SER A 78 -0.66 -7.61 14.06
CA SER A 78 -1.35 -7.30 15.31
C SER A 78 -2.61 -8.15 15.53
N TYR A 79 -3.21 -8.64 14.44
CA TYR A 79 -4.41 -9.48 14.48
C TYR A 79 -4.19 -10.71 13.59
N PRO A 80 -3.73 -11.85 14.15
CA PRO A 80 -3.49 -13.07 13.39
C PRO A 80 -4.74 -13.57 12.67
N GLY A 81 -4.60 -13.99 11.42
CA GLY A 81 -5.72 -14.44 10.57
C GLY A 81 -6.57 -13.30 9.99
N ILE A 82 -6.13 -12.05 10.12
CA ILE A 82 -6.81 -10.89 9.53
C ILE A 82 -6.00 -10.34 8.37
N SER A 83 -6.63 -10.26 7.21
CA SER A 83 -6.09 -9.63 6.01
C SER A 83 -6.72 -8.25 5.79
N LEU A 84 -6.00 -7.35 5.14
CA LEU A 84 -6.59 -6.14 4.59
C LEU A 84 -7.45 -6.54 3.39
N GLY A 85 -8.68 -6.05 3.34
CA GLY A 85 -9.63 -6.36 2.28
C GLY A 85 -10.58 -5.22 1.99
N TYR A 86 -11.51 -5.48 1.07
CA TYR A 86 -12.50 -4.54 0.61
C TYR A 86 -13.72 -5.27 0.03
N PRO A 87 -14.94 -4.74 0.26
CA PRO A 87 -16.18 -5.42 -0.15
C PRO A 87 -16.43 -5.33 -1.66
N THR A 88 -15.90 -4.30 -2.34
CA THR A 88 -16.06 -4.15 -3.78
C THR A 88 -14.98 -3.26 -4.37
N ALA A 89 -14.58 -3.54 -5.62
CA ALA A 89 -13.66 -2.72 -6.37
C ALA A 89 -14.41 -1.53 -7.01
N LYS A 90 -14.74 -0.53 -6.20
CA LYS A 90 -15.31 0.75 -6.65
C LYS A 90 -14.62 1.91 -5.95
N ARG A 91 -14.74 3.10 -6.54
CA ARG A 91 -14.34 4.35 -5.90
C ARG A 91 -15.07 4.54 -4.58
N GLU A 92 -14.42 5.25 -3.67
CA GLU A 92 -14.95 5.66 -2.37
C GLU A 92 -15.23 4.52 -1.38
N ILE A 93 -14.80 3.30 -1.71
CA ILE A 93 -14.91 2.14 -0.82
C ILE A 93 -13.73 2.13 0.16
N ARG A 94 -14.04 1.98 1.44
CA ARG A 94 -13.04 1.84 2.51
C ARG A 94 -12.43 0.45 2.47
N VAL A 95 -11.12 0.39 2.70
CA VAL A 95 -10.47 -0.89 3.01
C VAL A 95 -10.65 -1.16 4.50
N ARG A 96 -10.73 -2.44 4.85
CA ARG A 96 -11.01 -2.92 6.21
C ARG A 96 -10.26 -4.19 6.50
N GLY A 97 -10.15 -4.57 7.77
CA GLY A 97 -9.72 -5.91 8.10
C GLY A 97 -10.82 -6.93 7.80
N ILE A 98 -10.43 -8.10 7.32
CA ILE A 98 -11.32 -9.22 7.02
C ILE A 98 -10.71 -10.52 7.55
N ASP A 99 -11.55 -11.47 7.92
CA ASP A 99 -11.14 -12.83 8.30
C ASP A 99 -11.29 -13.80 7.13
N ASP A 100 -10.85 -15.05 7.32
CA ASP A 100 -10.89 -16.11 6.30
C ASP A 100 -12.31 -16.51 5.86
N ASN A 101 -13.35 -16.10 6.59
CA ASN A 101 -14.75 -16.40 6.25
C ASN A 101 -15.42 -15.26 5.46
N SER A 102 -14.69 -14.19 5.17
CA SER A 102 -15.24 -13.04 4.47
C SER A 102 -15.35 -13.29 2.96
N ASP A 103 -16.50 -12.88 2.39
CA ASP A 103 -16.69 -12.83 0.92
C ASP A 103 -16.02 -11.60 0.26
N ASP A 104 -15.29 -10.79 1.03
CA ASP A 104 -14.59 -9.61 0.52
C ASP A 104 -13.34 -10.00 -0.28
N PHE A 105 -12.90 -9.08 -1.14
CA PHE A 105 -11.64 -9.22 -1.85
C PHE A 105 -10.47 -8.79 -0.96
N TYR A 106 -9.32 -9.46 -1.06
CA TYR A 106 -8.14 -9.18 -0.24
C TYR A 106 -6.81 -9.07 -1.01
N TYR A 107 -6.83 -9.28 -2.32
CA TYR A 107 -5.67 -9.04 -3.15
C TYR A 107 -5.63 -7.60 -3.67
N PHE A 108 -4.43 -7.05 -3.70
CA PHE A 108 -4.14 -5.72 -4.25
C PHE A 108 -3.10 -5.81 -5.35
N ASN A 109 -3.29 -5.06 -6.44
CA ASN A 109 -2.26 -4.92 -7.48
C ASN A 109 -1.29 -3.81 -7.07
N MET A 110 0.01 -4.10 -7.05
CA MET A 110 1.05 -3.13 -6.72
C MET A 110 1.72 -2.61 -8.00
N ALA A 111 1.66 -1.29 -8.23
CA ALA A 111 2.41 -0.65 -9.31
C ALA A 111 3.60 0.13 -8.73
N ASP A 112 4.80 -0.24 -9.16
CA ASP A 112 6.05 0.46 -8.81
C ASP A 112 6.06 1.88 -9.43
N THR A 113 6.60 2.84 -8.67
CA THR A 113 6.77 4.23 -9.09
C THR A 113 8.17 4.54 -9.66
N GLY A 114 9.07 3.55 -9.67
CA GLY A 114 10.49 3.71 -9.96
C GLY A 114 11.30 4.24 -8.77
N LYS A 115 10.66 4.61 -7.66
CA LYS A 115 11.29 4.99 -6.40
C LYS A 115 11.18 3.84 -5.42
N GLU A 116 12.32 3.36 -4.90
CA GLU A 116 12.38 2.23 -3.99
C GLU A 116 11.43 2.39 -2.79
N GLY A 117 10.63 1.35 -2.55
CA GLY A 117 9.66 1.31 -1.45
C GLY A 117 8.34 2.02 -1.75
N TYR A 118 8.19 2.75 -2.86
CA TYR A 118 6.97 3.49 -3.18
C TYR A 118 6.14 2.79 -4.25
N TYR A 119 4.89 2.46 -3.90
CA TYR A 119 3.96 1.74 -4.77
C TYR A 119 2.58 2.38 -4.74
N TYR A 120 1.91 2.42 -5.89
CA TYR A 120 0.47 2.60 -5.92
C TYR A 120 -0.20 1.26 -5.67
N MET A 121 -1.13 1.23 -4.71
CA MET A 121 -1.88 0.04 -4.32
C MET A 121 -3.31 0.14 -4.87
N TYR A 122 -3.67 -0.76 -5.77
CA TYR A 122 -4.98 -0.82 -6.43
C TYR A 122 -5.75 -2.05 -5.95
N PRO A 123 -7.08 -2.13 -6.08
CA PRO A 123 -7.73 -3.45 -6.07
C PRO A 123 -7.11 -4.33 -7.16
N TYR A 124 -7.12 -5.65 -7.01
CA TYR A 124 -6.52 -6.51 -8.03
C TYR A 124 -7.29 -6.49 -9.36
N THR A 125 -8.58 -6.14 -9.33
CA THR A 125 -9.50 -6.16 -10.49
C THR A 125 -9.58 -4.85 -11.28
N SER A 126 -8.97 -3.75 -10.81
CA SER A 126 -9.03 -2.46 -11.50
C SER A 126 -7.79 -1.63 -11.21
N ARG A 127 -7.41 -0.73 -12.14
CA ARG A 127 -6.35 0.27 -11.95
C ARG A 127 -6.86 1.70 -11.95
N ASP A 128 -8.17 1.89 -11.82
CA ASP A 128 -8.81 3.21 -11.95
C ASP A 128 -8.79 4.05 -10.66
N PHE A 129 -8.44 3.42 -9.54
CA PHE A 129 -8.41 4.03 -8.21
C PHE A 129 -7.39 3.34 -7.30
N VAL A 130 -6.73 4.13 -6.46
CA VAL A 130 -5.68 3.68 -5.55
C VAL A 130 -6.13 3.80 -4.10
N VAL A 131 -5.58 2.96 -3.22
CA VAL A 131 -5.72 3.14 -1.79
C VAL A 131 -4.96 4.40 -1.37
N ASN A 132 -5.67 5.30 -0.72
CA ASN A 132 -5.10 6.50 -0.10
C ASN A 132 -5.90 6.86 1.16
N GLY A 133 -5.48 7.88 1.90
CA GLY A 133 -6.24 8.38 3.04
C GLY A 133 -7.35 9.34 2.62
N ASP A 134 -8.49 9.30 3.32
CA ASP A 134 -9.58 10.27 3.14
C ASP A 134 -9.16 11.65 3.64
N THR A 135 -8.69 12.48 2.72
CA THR A 135 -8.21 13.82 3.02
C THR A 135 -9.32 14.82 3.39
N ARG A 136 -10.60 14.43 3.28
CA ARG A 136 -11.73 15.25 3.74
C ARG A 136 -11.92 15.18 5.26
N ILE A 137 -11.33 14.17 5.88
CA ILE A 137 -11.40 13.93 7.32
C ILE A 137 -10.14 14.48 7.97
N ASP A 138 -10.28 14.88 9.24
CA ASP A 138 -9.19 15.26 10.11
C ASP A 138 -7.99 14.30 9.96
N PRO A 139 -6.75 14.81 9.88
CA PRO A 139 -5.54 13.99 9.76
C PRO A 139 -5.48 12.80 10.71
N GLY A 140 -5.99 12.93 11.94
CA GLY A 140 -5.99 11.88 12.96
C GLY A 140 -6.95 10.71 12.70
N ASN A 141 -7.90 10.85 11.77
CA ASN A 141 -9.00 9.91 11.57
C ASN A 141 -9.20 9.49 10.10
N ARG A 142 -8.19 9.65 9.25
CA ARG A 142 -8.34 9.41 7.80
C ARG A 142 -8.53 7.92 7.52
N PHE A 143 -9.70 7.54 7.03
CA PHE A 143 -9.92 6.18 6.54
C PHE A 143 -9.02 5.89 5.34
N ALA A 144 -8.50 4.67 5.27
CA ALA A 144 -7.90 4.14 4.06
C ALA A 144 -9.02 3.71 3.11
N TYR A 145 -8.99 4.19 1.87
CA TYR A 145 -10.08 3.96 0.92
C TYR A 145 -9.63 4.13 -0.54
N PHE A 146 -10.42 3.60 -1.46
CA PHE A 146 -10.17 3.69 -2.90
C PHE A 146 -10.50 5.07 -3.45
N ARG A 147 -9.45 5.83 -3.75
CA ARG A 147 -9.52 7.16 -4.33
C ARG A 147 -9.29 7.10 -5.84
N GLY A 148 -10.21 7.67 -6.61
CA GLY A 148 -10.08 7.78 -8.06
C GLY A 148 -9.57 9.15 -8.52
N ASN A 149 -9.30 9.26 -9.82
CA ASN A 149 -9.07 10.52 -10.54
C ASN A 149 -10.35 11.38 -10.56
N SER A 150 -10.74 11.94 -9.42
CA SER A 150 -11.72 13.01 -9.35
C SER A 150 -10.98 14.34 -9.34
N THR A 151 -11.37 15.24 -10.25
CA THR A 151 -10.90 16.62 -10.38
C THR A 151 -11.26 17.52 -9.20
N GLN A 152 -11.93 17.00 -8.16
CA GLN A 152 -12.57 17.80 -7.11
C GLN A 152 -11.95 17.71 -5.70
N PHE A 153 -10.80 17.05 -5.50
CA PHE A 153 -10.29 16.86 -4.13
C PHE A 153 -8.81 17.25 -3.95
N PRO A 154 -8.48 18.07 -2.94
CA PRO A 154 -7.42 19.08 -3.01
C PRO A 154 -5.98 18.54 -3.00
N LEU A 155 -5.77 17.23 -2.87
CA LEU A 155 -4.44 16.65 -2.74
C LEU A 155 -4.19 15.61 -3.83
N PRO A 156 -2.97 15.47 -4.38
CA PRO A 156 -2.67 14.41 -5.33
C PRO A 156 -2.91 13.03 -4.69
N MET A 157 -3.25 12.03 -5.52
CA MET A 157 -3.10 10.64 -5.09
C MET A 157 -1.62 10.35 -4.98
N LEU A 158 -1.19 9.80 -3.84
CA LEU A 158 0.21 9.58 -3.54
C LEU A 158 0.48 8.08 -3.43
N PRO A 159 1.66 7.61 -3.86
CA PRO A 159 2.06 6.24 -3.61
C PRO A 159 2.23 5.99 -2.10
N LEU A 160 1.98 4.75 -1.70
CA LEU A 160 2.26 4.28 -0.35
C LEU A 160 3.74 3.90 -0.26
N LEU A 161 4.37 4.24 0.85
CA LEU A 161 5.71 3.83 1.22
C LEU A 161 5.65 2.55 2.08
N PHE A 162 6.32 1.50 1.61
CA PHE A 162 6.52 0.23 2.29
C PHE A 162 7.92 0.19 2.89
N THR A 163 8.02 0.51 4.18
CA THR A 163 9.29 0.44 4.93
C THR A 163 9.45 -0.95 5.53
N PRO A 164 10.52 -1.71 5.24
CA PRO A 164 10.77 -3.00 5.88
C PRO A 164 10.79 -2.89 7.41
N ALA A 165 10.11 -3.80 8.11
CA ALA A 165 10.05 -3.83 9.57
C ALA A 165 11.38 -4.28 10.21
N LEU A 166 12.16 -5.06 9.47
CA LEU A 166 13.55 -5.42 9.76
C LEU A 166 14.40 -4.96 8.58
N ALA A 167 15.62 -4.49 8.85
CA ALA A 167 16.57 -4.19 7.78
C ALA A 167 16.75 -5.47 6.94
N LEU A 168 16.45 -5.40 5.64
CA LEU A 168 16.72 -6.53 4.75
C LEU A 168 18.23 -6.83 4.82
N PRO A 169 18.64 -8.11 4.89
CA PRO A 169 20.05 -8.44 4.80
C PRO A 169 20.59 -7.87 3.48
N ILE A 170 21.62 -7.03 3.58
CA ILE A 170 22.37 -6.53 2.44
C ILE A 170 23.04 -7.76 1.83
N LEU A 171 22.52 -8.24 0.70
CA LEU A 171 23.23 -9.26 -0.06
C LEU A 171 24.50 -8.60 -0.64
N PRO A 172 25.69 -9.17 -0.42
CA PRO A 172 26.90 -8.64 -1.02
C PRO A 172 26.77 -8.72 -2.54
N SER A 173 27.04 -7.59 -3.21
CA SER A 173 27.26 -7.55 -4.65
C SER A 173 28.38 -8.54 -4.97
N SER A 174 28.06 -9.63 -5.66
CA SER A 174 29.06 -10.55 -6.23
C SER A 174 29.66 -9.96 -7.48
#